data_AF-A0A7S3FRG6-F1
#
_entry.id   AF-A0A7S3FRG6-F1
#
_cell.length_a   1.000
_cell.length_b   1.000
_cell.length_c   1.000
_cell.angle_alpha   90.00
_cell.angle_beta   90.00
_cell.angle_gamma   90.00
#
_symmetry.space_group_name_H-M   'P 1'
#
loop_
_entity.id
_entity.type
_entity.pdbx_description
1 polymer ?
#
loop_
_entity_poly.entity_id
_entity_poly.type
_entity_poly.pdbx_seq_one_letter_code
_entity_poly.pdbx_strand_id
1 'polypeptide(L)'
;SFVVPKWLEYAAAYCGALSIQGDPMEWASTHRYHHLHTDTPKDPHSTYEGAWWSHAGWFLDNEMTLTRTEDHSNAKEMKAQPFYRFMQKTYNWHILLSFALLYAFGGLPAMIWGGGVRTCIV
;
A
#
# COMPACT_ATOMS: atom_id res chain seq x y z
N SER A 1 -5.75 -8.69 18.25
CA SER A 1 -4.62 -8.75 17.31
C SER A 1 -4.18 -10.20 17.18
N PHE A 2 -3.83 -10.65 15.98
CA PHE A 2 -3.30 -11.99 15.71
C PHE A 2 -1.78 -11.90 15.50
N VAL A 3 -1.02 -12.86 16.04
CA VAL A 3 0.45 -12.90 15.92
C VAL A 3 0.82 -14.14 15.14
N VAL A 4 1.63 -13.97 14.10
CA VAL A 4 2.12 -15.05 13.23
C VAL A 4 3.65 -15.12 13.27
N PRO A 5 4.24 -16.26 12.88
CA PRO A 5 5.67 -16.33 12.63
C PRO A 5 6.11 -15.29 11.59
N LYS A 6 7.31 -14.73 11.75
CA LYS A 6 7.81 -13.63 10.91
C LYS A 6 7.90 -13.94 9.42
N TRP A 7 8.17 -15.18 9.05
CA TRP A 7 8.18 -15.58 7.64
C TRP A 7 6.80 -15.41 6.99
N LEU A 8 5.71 -15.69 7.74
CA LEU A 8 4.34 -15.56 7.24
C LEU A 8 3.91 -14.09 7.21
N GLU A 9 4.24 -13.32 8.25
CA GLU A 9 4.02 -11.86 8.30
C GLU A 9 4.66 -11.17 7.08
N TYR A 10 5.94 -11.45 6.84
CA TYR A 10 6.69 -10.80 5.76
C TYR A 10 6.27 -11.28 4.38
N ALA A 11 5.95 -12.57 4.22
CA ALA A 11 5.43 -13.09 2.96
C ALA A 11 4.09 -12.42 2.59
N ALA A 12 3.16 -12.32 3.55
CA ALA A 12 1.89 -11.65 3.33
C ALA A 12 2.06 -10.16 3.02
N ALA A 13 2.92 -9.47 3.77
CA ALA A 13 3.22 -8.05 3.53
C ALA A 13 3.87 -7.83 2.14
N TYR A 14 4.75 -8.73 1.70
CA TYR A 14 5.35 -8.67 0.38
C TYR A 14 4.34 -8.88 -0.74
N CYS A 15 3.44 -9.88 -0.61
CA CYS A 15 2.35 -10.08 -1.55
C CYS A 15 1.43 -8.85 -1.65
N GLY A 16 1.11 -8.21 -0.51
CA GLY A 16 0.34 -6.96 -0.48
C GLY A 16 1.06 -5.80 -1.19
N ALA A 17 2.37 -5.65 -0.97
CA ALA A 17 3.16 -4.62 -1.66
C ALA A 17 3.12 -4.77 -3.20
N LEU A 18 3.03 -6.00 -3.71
CA LEU A 18 2.90 -6.26 -5.15
C LEU A 18 1.52 -5.91 -5.73
N SER A 19 0.58 -5.41 -4.92
CA SER A 19 -0.72 -4.88 -5.39
C SER A 19 -0.69 -3.39 -5.71
N ILE A 20 0.45 -2.70 -5.51
CA ILE A 20 0.65 -1.28 -5.86
C ILE A 20 -0.29 -0.32 -5.09
N GLN A 21 -0.51 -0.57 -3.80
CA GLN A 21 -1.32 0.31 -2.93
C GLN A 21 -0.47 1.13 -1.94
N GLY A 22 0.85 1.14 -2.11
CA GLY A 22 1.82 1.77 -1.21
C GLY A 22 2.71 0.73 -0.52
N ASP A 23 3.78 1.21 0.12
CA ASP A 23 4.62 0.31 0.91
C ASP A 23 3.85 -0.20 2.15
N PRO A 24 4.16 -1.39 2.68
CA PRO A 24 3.37 -1.97 3.78
C PRO A 24 3.26 -1.09 5.02
N MET A 25 4.28 -0.29 5.34
CA MET A 25 4.28 0.60 6.50
C MET A 25 3.41 1.83 6.25
N GLU A 26 3.52 2.45 5.07
CA GLU A 26 2.66 3.56 4.65
C GLU A 26 1.19 3.13 4.65
N TRP A 27 0.86 2.02 4.00
CA TRP A 27 -0.51 1.51 3.93
C TRP A 27 -1.09 1.26 5.33
N ALA A 28 -0.34 0.58 6.20
CA ALA A 28 -0.79 0.31 7.57
C ALA A 28 -0.96 1.58 8.40
N SER A 29 -0.07 2.57 8.23
CA SER A 29 -0.16 3.88 8.87
C SER A 29 -1.42 4.63 8.45
N THR A 30 -1.64 4.75 7.14
CA THR A 30 -2.82 5.41 6.56
C THR A 30 -4.11 4.70 6.98
N HIS A 31 -4.13 3.37 6.96
CA HIS A 31 -5.30 2.60 7.39
C HIS A 31 -5.61 2.78 8.89
N ARG A 32 -4.58 2.90 9.75
CA ARG A 32 -4.78 3.23 11.17
C ARG A 32 -5.36 4.63 11.35
N TYR A 33 -4.94 5.60 10.54
CA TYR A 33 -5.55 6.94 10.54
C TYR A 33 -7.02 6.89 10.13
N HIS A 34 -7.36 6.11 9.10
CA HIS A 34 -8.76 5.89 8.73
C HIS A 34 -9.58 5.35 9.90
N HIS A 35 -9.14 4.28 10.58
CA HIS A 35 -9.87 3.74 11.75
C HIS A 35 -9.93 4.71 12.93
N LEU A 36 -8.88 5.51 13.16
CA LEU A 36 -8.83 6.46 14.26
C LEU A 36 -9.73 7.68 14.02
N HIS A 37 -9.89 8.08 12.75
CA HIS A 37 -10.56 9.30 12.35
C HIS A 37 -11.76 9.05 11.45
N THR A 38 -12.31 7.83 11.45
CA THR A 38 -13.42 7.41 10.59
C THR A 38 -14.54 8.44 10.64
N ASP A 39 -15.06 8.81 9.48
CA ASP A 39 -16.19 9.74 9.35
C ASP A 39 -15.91 11.15 9.88
N THR A 40 -14.63 11.54 9.93
CA THR A 40 -14.21 12.92 10.26
C THR A 40 -13.39 13.54 9.12
N PRO A 41 -13.16 14.88 9.13
CA PRO A 41 -12.29 15.53 8.15
C PRO A 41 -10.82 15.08 8.18
N LYS A 42 -10.41 14.33 9.21
CA LYS A 42 -9.06 13.76 9.32
C LYS A 42 -8.93 12.36 8.73
N ASP A 43 -10.05 11.76 8.30
CA ASP A 43 -10.03 10.48 7.59
C ASP A 43 -9.39 10.67 6.20
N PRO A 44 -8.31 9.95 5.85
CA PRO A 44 -7.69 10.04 4.53
C PRO A 44 -8.68 9.77 3.39
N HIS A 45 -9.63 8.85 3.58
CA HIS A 45 -10.59 8.45 2.55
C HIS A 45 -12.04 8.52 3.03
N SER A 46 -12.37 9.64 3.68
CA SER A 46 -13.71 9.93 4.22
C SER A 46 -14.82 9.76 3.18
N THR A 47 -15.88 9.04 3.54
CA THR A 47 -17.08 8.89 2.69
C THR A 47 -17.90 10.18 2.59
N TYR A 48 -17.74 11.11 3.54
CA TYR A 48 -18.42 12.41 3.55
C TYR A 48 -17.90 13.37 2.47
N GLU A 49 -16.71 13.13 1.94
CA GLU A 49 -16.12 13.90 0.83
C GLU A 49 -16.59 13.36 -0.55
N GLY A 50 -17.51 12.40 -0.54
CA GLY A 50 -18.19 11.88 -1.71
C GLY A 50 -17.59 10.58 -2.24
N ALA A 51 -18.35 9.95 -3.15
CA ALA A 51 -18.01 8.64 -3.72
C ALA A 51 -16.68 8.65 -4.49
N TRP A 52 -16.39 9.73 -5.23
CA TRP A 52 -15.12 9.83 -5.96
C TRP A 52 -13.93 9.91 -5.02
N TRP A 53 -14.01 10.75 -3.98
CA TRP A 53 -12.91 10.94 -3.03
C TRP A 53 -12.59 9.64 -2.30
N SER A 54 -13.60 9.03 -1.66
CA SER A 54 -13.44 7.79 -0.89
C SER A 54 -13.02 6.59 -1.74
N HIS A 55 -13.39 6.55 -3.04
CA HIS A 55 -13.02 5.46 -3.92
C HIS A 55 -11.60 5.59 -4.50
N ALA A 56 -11.26 6.76 -5.05
CA ALA A 56 -9.99 6.95 -5.76
C ALA A 56 -9.32 8.30 -5.55
N GLY A 57 -10.08 9.36 -5.29
CA GLY A 57 -9.55 10.72 -5.18
C GLY A 57 -8.44 10.85 -4.12
N TRP A 58 -8.60 10.19 -2.97
CA TRP A 58 -7.65 10.28 -1.87
C TRP A 58 -6.24 9.84 -2.25
N PHE A 59 -6.07 8.68 -2.91
CA PHE A 59 -4.73 8.19 -3.23
C PHE A 59 -4.13 8.84 -4.49
N LEU A 60 -4.97 9.50 -5.31
CA LEU A 60 -4.51 10.29 -6.46
C LEU A 60 -4.04 11.69 -6.06
N ASP A 61 -4.48 12.20 -4.91
CA ASP A 61 -4.03 13.45 -4.32
C ASP A 61 -3.06 13.20 -3.17
N ASN A 62 -1.78 13.05 -3.55
CA ASN A 62 -0.71 12.77 -2.60
C ASN A 62 -0.50 13.92 -1.60
N GLU A 63 -0.66 15.17 -2.02
CA GLU A 63 -0.45 16.33 -1.14
C GLU A 63 -1.48 16.32 -0.01
N MET A 64 -2.76 16.21 -0.36
CA MET A 64 -3.82 16.14 0.62
C MET A 64 -3.62 14.94 1.55
N THR A 65 -3.42 13.73 1.00
CA THR A 65 -3.28 12.52 1.83
C THR A 65 -2.14 12.64 2.81
N LEU A 66 -0.98 13.18 2.40
CA LEU A 66 0.14 13.46 3.29
C LEU A 66 -0.27 14.41 4.42
N THR A 67 -1.04 15.48 4.18
CA THR A 67 -1.48 16.36 5.28
C THR A 67 -2.31 15.64 6.36
N ARG A 68 -3.00 14.55 6.02
CA ARG A 68 -3.79 13.74 6.96
C ARG A 68 -2.99 12.59 7.59
N THR A 69 -1.91 12.14 6.95
CA THR A 69 -1.19 10.92 7.33
C THR A 69 0.34 11.07 7.46
N GLU A 70 0.88 12.28 7.51
CA GLU A 70 2.32 12.56 7.55
C GLU A 70 3.03 11.89 8.74
N ASP A 71 2.37 11.83 9.90
CA ASP A 71 2.96 11.25 11.09
C ASP A 71 2.85 9.71 11.14
N HIS A 72 3.91 9.05 10.68
CA HIS A 72 4.02 7.59 10.76
C HIS A 72 4.38 7.05 12.16
N SER A 73 4.31 7.85 13.23
CA SER A 73 4.53 7.38 14.61
C SER A 73 3.54 6.31 15.04
N ASN A 74 2.35 6.29 14.42
CA ASN A 74 1.32 5.30 14.65
C ASN A 74 1.72 3.89 14.15
N ALA A 75 2.80 3.74 13.39
CA ALA A 75 3.36 2.49 12.84
C ALA A 75 4.82 2.25 13.28
N LYS A 76 5.24 2.84 14.41
CA LYS A 76 6.62 2.75 14.94
C LYS A 76 7.13 1.32 15.11
N GLU A 77 6.25 0.37 15.42
CA GLU A 77 6.61 -1.04 15.59
C GLU A 77 6.95 -1.72 14.25
N MET A 78 6.38 -1.27 13.14
CA MET A 78 6.81 -1.70 11.80
C MET A 78 8.16 -1.06 11.46
N LYS A 79 8.31 0.24 11.74
CA LYS A 79 9.58 0.97 11.53
C LYS A 79 10.76 0.35 12.31
N ALA A 80 10.49 -0.29 13.45
CA ALA A 80 11.52 -1.00 14.23
C ALA A 80 12.09 -2.24 13.51
N GLN A 81 11.34 -2.84 12.56
CA GLN A 81 11.74 -4.06 11.88
C GLN A 81 12.55 -3.75 10.60
N PRO A 82 13.72 -4.39 10.39
CA PRO A 82 14.55 -4.16 9.20
C PRO A 82 13.82 -4.43 7.87
N PHE A 83 12.93 -5.42 7.84
CA PHE A 83 12.14 -5.80 6.66
C PHE A 83 11.30 -4.62 6.13
N TYR A 84 10.51 -3.97 6.99
CA TYR A 84 9.67 -2.85 6.56
C TYR A 84 10.47 -1.64 6.14
N ARG A 85 11.59 -1.34 6.80
CA ARG A 85 12.52 -0.28 6.37
C ARG A 85 13.17 -0.58 5.01
N PHE A 86 13.48 -1.84 4.74
CA PHE A 86 13.98 -2.27 3.45
C PHE A 86 12.90 -2.10 2.38
N MET A 87 11.71 -2.65 2.61
CA MET A 87 10.57 -2.56 1.69
C MET A 87 10.22 -1.11 1.35
N GLN A 88 10.14 -0.21 2.34
CA GLN A 88 9.89 1.21 2.07
C GLN A 88 10.94 1.83 1.13
N LYS A 89 12.23 1.48 1.31
CA LYS A 89 13.31 2.03 0.48
C LYS A 89 13.37 1.43 -0.92
N THR A 90 12.95 0.18 -1.08
CA THR A 90 13.09 -0.57 -2.34
C THR A 90 11.76 -0.83 -3.05
N TYR A 91 10.64 -0.30 -2.56
CA TYR A 91 9.29 -0.57 -3.04
C TYR A 91 9.14 -0.51 -4.56
N ASN A 92 9.57 0.60 -5.17
CA ASN A 92 9.52 0.78 -6.63
C ASN A 92 10.35 -0.26 -7.39
N TRP A 93 11.49 -0.70 -6.84
CA TRP A 93 12.31 -1.76 -7.45
C TRP A 93 11.62 -3.12 -7.43
N HIS A 94 10.85 -3.43 -6.37
CA HIS A 94 10.07 -4.66 -6.31
C HIS A 94 8.92 -4.66 -7.32
N ILE A 95 8.26 -3.52 -7.53
CA ILE A 95 7.24 -3.37 -8.57
C ILE A 95 7.86 -3.57 -9.96
N LEU A 96 8.93 -2.84 -10.27
CA LEU A 96 9.62 -2.95 -11.56
C LEU A 96 10.10 -4.38 -11.82
N LEU A 97 10.69 -5.04 -10.82
CA LEU A 97 11.12 -6.43 -10.92
C LEU A 97 9.93 -7.36 -11.21
N SER A 98 8.79 -7.18 -10.55
CA SER A 98 7.62 -8.04 -10.78
C SER A 98 7.08 -7.91 -12.22
N PHE A 99 7.02 -6.70 -12.78
CA PHE A 99 6.62 -6.49 -14.17
C PHE A 99 7.66 -7.04 -15.15
N ALA A 100 8.95 -6.86 -14.85
CA ALA A 100 10.03 -7.42 -15.67
C ALA A 100 9.98 -8.97 -15.71
N LEU A 101 9.70 -9.61 -14.58
CA LEU A 101 9.55 -11.07 -14.51
C LEU A 101 8.31 -11.55 -15.28
N LEU A 102 7.17 -10.87 -15.14
CA LEU A 102 5.96 -11.18 -15.91
C LEU A 102 6.25 -11.11 -17.42
N TYR A 103 6.94 -10.06 -17.86
CA TYR A 103 7.34 -9.92 -19.25
C TYR A 103 8.33 -11.01 -19.69
N ALA A 104 9.34 -11.32 -18.87
CA ALA A 104 10.34 -12.33 -19.20
C ALA A 104 9.74 -13.74 -19.37
N PHE A 105 8.73 -14.11 -18.59
CA PHE A 105 8.14 -15.45 -18.63
C PHE A 105 6.94 -15.59 -19.57
N GLY A 106 6.18 -14.52 -19.80
CA GLY A 106 4.94 -14.60 -20.59
C GLY A 106 4.72 -13.46 -21.57
N GLY A 107 5.76 -12.65 -21.80
CA GLY A 107 5.73 -11.53 -22.74
C GLY A 107 4.75 -10.44 -22.35
N LEU A 108 4.38 -9.64 -23.35
CA LEU A 108 3.44 -8.54 -23.19
C LEU A 108 2.07 -8.96 -22.62
N PRO A 109 1.47 -10.11 -23.02
CA PRO A 109 0.19 -10.55 -22.44
C PRO A 109 0.26 -10.78 -20.93
N ALA A 110 1.31 -11.45 -20.43
CA ALA A 110 1.45 -11.70 -18.99
C ALA A 110 1.67 -10.41 -18.20
N MET A 111 2.44 -9.46 -18.74
CA MET A 111 2.64 -8.16 -18.13
C MET A 111 1.33 -7.33 -18.08
N ILE A 112 0.54 -7.34 -19.17
CA ILE A 112 -0.75 -6.63 -19.23
C ILE A 112 -1.75 -7.26 -18.25
N TRP A 113 -1.97 -8.56 -18.31
CA TRP A 113 -3.01 -9.22 -17.53
C TRP A 113 -2.59 -9.46 -16.07
N GLY A 114 -1.40 -10.03 -15.85
CA GLY A 114 -0.89 -10.35 -14.51
C GLY A 114 -0.32 -9.15 -13.75
N GLY A 115 0.06 -8.09 -14.47
CA GLY A 115 0.49 -6.82 -13.90
C GLY A 115 -0.65 -5.80 -13.92
N GLY A 116 -0.83 -5.14 -15.06
CA GLY A 116 -1.71 -3.96 -15.17
C GLY A 116 -3.18 -4.21 -14.83
N VAL A 117 -3.84 -5.17 -15.51
CA VAL A 117 -5.26 -5.46 -15.27
C VAL A 117 -5.47 -5.96 -13.86
N ARG A 118 -4.63 -6.90 -13.39
CA ARG A 118 -4.65 -7.39 -12.01
C ARG A 118 -4.68 -6.21 -11.03
N THR A 119 -3.73 -5.29 -11.11
CA THR A 119 -3.63 -4.18 -10.12
C THR A 119 -4.80 -3.20 -10.15
N CYS A 120 -5.61 -3.17 -11.21
CA CYS A 120 -6.80 -2.33 -11.27
C CYS A 120 -8.06 -2.99 -10.68
N ILE A 121 -8.06 -4.32 -10.50
CA ILE A 121 -9.23 -5.08 -10.05
C ILE A 121 -9.12 -5.62 -8.61
N VAL A 122 -7.93 -5.54 -7.99
CA VAL A 122 -7.68 -5.83 -6.56
C VAL A 122 -7.51 -4.57 -5.75
#